data_AF-A0A8J3T817-F1
#
_entry.id   AF-A0A8J3T817-F1
#
_cell.length_a   1.000
_cell.length_b   1.000
_cell.length_c   1.000
_cell.angle_alpha   90.00
_cell.angle_beta   90.00
_cell.angle_gamma   90.00
#
_symmetry.space_group_name_H-M   'P 1'
#
loop_
_entity.id
_entity.type
_entity.pdbx_description
1 polymer ?
#
loop_
_entity_poly.entity_id
_entity_poly.type
_entity_poly.pdbx_seq_one_letter_code
_entity_poly.pdbx_strand_id
1 'polypeptide(L)'
;MVSGCIERTLKGTSTRLSPGKVREEMADDQVYGDARVNATVLAEVLFCSPLQPSNRPTVHEVRQAVEAVWDACEAPEQTCVAQLAADYGRHPELACARMRWCQGIVAWAYDVPLASAPAA
;
A
#
# COMPACT_ATOMS: atom_id res chain seq x y z
N MET A 1 -10.34 20.11 -5.30
CA MET A 1 -8.89 20.08 -5.59
C MET A 1 -8.23 19.10 -4.63
N VAL A 2 -8.33 17.79 -4.92
CA VAL A 2 -7.56 16.73 -4.25
C VAL A 2 -7.12 15.76 -5.35
N SER A 3 -6.22 16.26 -6.20
CA SER A 3 -5.67 15.53 -7.34
C SER A 3 -4.25 16.03 -7.46
N GLY A 4 -3.29 15.34 -6.84
CA GLY A 4 -1.92 15.84 -6.82
C GLY A 4 -0.86 14.92 -6.22
N CYS A 5 -1.23 13.93 -5.40
CA CYS A 5 -0.19 13.11 -4.75
C CYS A 5 0.32 11.93 -5.60
N ILE A 6 -0.38 11.49 -6.65
CA ILE A 6 -0.06 10.21 -7.32
C ILE A 6 0.29 10.33 -8.81
N GLU A 7 0.48 11.55 -9.34
CA GLU A 7 0.97 11.75 -10.72
C GLU A 7 2.50 11.92 -10.80
N ARG A 8 3.24 11.52 -9.76
CA ARG A 8 4.71 11.55 -9.80
C ARG A 8 5.28 10.30 -10.48
N THR A 9 5.00 10.19 -11.78
CA THR A 9 5.88 9.67 -12.85
C THR A 9 6.77 8.47 -12.47
N LEU A 10 6.25 7.26 -12.68
CA LEU A 10 7.08 6.07 -12.92
C LEU A 10 7.71 6.17 -14.33
N LYS A 11 8.70 7.05 -14.52
CA LYS A 11 9.68 6.90 -15.60
C LYS A 11 10.98 6.43 -14.98
N GLY A 12 11.37 5.20 -15.34
CA GLY A 12 12.55 4.55 -14.82
C GLY A 12 13.82 5.37 -14.99
N THR A 13 14.68 5.30 -13.98
CA THR A 13 16.12 5.50 -14.10
C THR A 13 16.81 4.54 -13.15
N SER A 14 17.43 3.51 -13.73
CA SER A 14 18.48 2.73 -13.07
C SER A 14 19.65 3.67 -12.81
N THR A 15 19.82 4.12 -11.58
CA THR A 15 21.03 4.84 -11.17
C THR A 15 21.57 4.24 -9.87
N ARG A 16 22.85 3.88 -9.92
CA ARG A 16 23.63 3.24 -8.84
C ARG A 16 23.48 4.02 -7.53
N LEU A 17 23.19 3.30 -6.45
CA LEU A 17 23.26 3.80 -5.09
C LEU A 17 24.72 3.89 -4.64
N SER A 18 25.16 5.10 -4.30
CA SER A 18 26.37 5.35 -3.52
C SER A 18 26.04 5.33 -2.03
N PRO A 19 26.94 4.82 -1.16
CA PRO A 19 26.68 4.72 0.27
C PRO A 19 27.10 6.00 1.01
N GLY A 20 26.29 6.39 1.99
CA GLY A 20 26.72 7.19 3.14
C GLY A 20 26.12 8.59 3.27
N LYS A 21 25.14 8.74 4.18
CA LYS A 21 25.41 9.29 5.53
C LYS A 21 24.19 9.09 6.43
N VAL A 22 24.38 8.29 7.46
CA VAL A 22 23.50 8.06 8.61
C VAL A 22 23.36 9.32 9.47
N ARG A 23 22.14 9.58 9.97
CA ARG A 23 21.86 10.31 11.21
C ARG A 23 20.72 9.59 11.95
N GLU A 24 21.14 8.67 12.81
CA GLU A 24 20.75 8.45 14.22
C GLU A 24 19.83 9.57 14.83
N GLU A 25 18.81 9.32 15.65
CA GLU A 25 18.36 8.11 16.39
C GLU A 25 17.03 8.42 17.14
N MET A 26 16.31 7.38 17.57
CA MET A 26 15.29 7.31 18.65
C MET A 26 13.86 7.79 18.40
N ALA A 27 13.01 6.85 17.99
CA ALA A 27 11.90 6.32 18.79
C ALA A 27 10.86 5.67 17.85
N ASP A 28 11.16 4.52 17.24
CA ASP A 28 10.05 3.72 16.68
C ASP A 28 10.34 2.23 16.45
N ASP A 29 11.12 1.61 17.33
CA ASP A 29 11.22 0.14 17.40
C ASP A 29 9.92 -0.54 17.90
N GLN A 30 8.78 0.17 17.87
CA GLN A 30 7.50 -0.24 18.43
C GLN A 30 6.29 -0.04 17.49
N VAL A 31 6.45 0.33 16.20
CA VAL A 31 5.28 0.52 15.29
C VAL A 31 4.99 -0.66 14.34
N TYR A 32 5.86 -1.68 14.27
CA TYR A 32 5.60 -2.88 13.44
C TYR A 32 5.94 -4.22 14.14
N GLY A 33 5.79 -4.26 15.46
CA GLY A 33 6.06 -5.46 16.27
C GLY A 33 4.90 -6.45 16.33
N ASP A 34 5.03 -7.54 15.56
CA ASP A 34 4.68 -8.92 15.97
C ASP A 34 3.20 -9.27 16.31
N ALA A 35 2.27 -8.88 15.44
CA ALA A 35 0.88 -9.38 15.48
C ALA A 35 0.28 -9.58 14.07
N ARG A 36 0.98 -10.31 13.19
CA ARG A 36 0.78 -10.33 11.72
C ARG A 36 1.03 -8.94 11.15
N VAL A 37 1.76 -8.88 10.05
CA VAL A 37 1.72 -7.68 9.19
C VAL A 37 0.24 -7.33 8.97
N ASN A 38 -0.19 -6.11 9.29
CA ASN A 38 -1.62 -5.75 9.26
C ASN A 38 -2.11 -5.75 7.80
N ALA A 39 -2.54 -6.93 7.34
CA ALA A 39 -2.89 -7.21 5.96
C ALA A 39 -3.99 -6.26 5.44
N THR A 40 -4.86 -5.80 6.34
CA THR A 40 -5.89 -4.81 6.03
C THR A 40 -5.26 -3.47 5.66
N VAL A 41 -4.36 -2.95 6.50
CA VAL A 41 -3.64 -1.69 6.24
C VAL A 41 -2.81 -1.81 4.96
N LEU A 42 -2.12 -2.93 4.74
CA LEU A 42 -1.39 -3.12 3.48
C LEU A 42 -2.31 -3.13 2.25
N ALA A 43 -3.48 -3.74 2.36
CA ALA A 43 -4.45 -3.77 1.26
C ALA A 43 -5.03 -2.38 0.98
N GLU A 44 -5.27 -1.58 2.01
CA GLU A 44 -5.68 -0.17 1.90
C GLU A 44 -4.60 0.69 1.24
N VAL A 45 -3.34 0.53 1.66
CA VAL A 45 -2.21 1.23 1.04
C VAL A 45 -2.03 0.80 -0.41
N LEU A 46 -2.11 -0.50 -0.70
CA LEU A 46 -2.01 -1.01 -2.07
C LEU A 46 -3.16 -0.54 -2.96
N PHE A 47 -4.35 -0.33 -2.39
CA PHE A 47 -5.50 0.23 -3.11
C PHE A 47 -5.17 1.59 -3.71
N CYS A 48 -4.43 2.42 -2.97
CA CYS A 48 -3.97 3.74 -3.41
C CYS A 48 -2.80 3.71 -4.41
N SER A 49 -2.18 2.54 -4.64
CA SER A 49 -1.10 2.40 -5.62
C SER A 49 -1.63 2.34 -7.06
N PRO A 50 -0.79 2.60 -8.09
CA PRO A 50 -1.17 2.36 -9.48
C PRO A 50 -1.09 0.88 -9.91
N LEU A 51 -0.67 -0.04 -9.03
CA LEU A 51 -0.48 -1.45 -9.37
C LEU A 51 -1.82 -2.11 -9.71
N GLN A 52 -1.89 -2.82 -10.84
CA GLN A 52 -3.13 -3.44 -11.32
C GLN A 52 -2.97 -4.95 -11.60
N PRO A 53 -4.05 -5.75 -11.48
CA PRO A 53 -4.02 -7.20 -11.68
C PRO A 53 -3.43 -7.63 -13.03
N SER A 54 -3.67 -6.86 -14.08
CA SER A 54 -3.20 -7.19 -15.44
C SER A 54 -1.69 -7.14 -15.60
N ASN A 55 -0.97 -6.46 -14.70
CA ASN A 55 0.49 -6.46 -14.72
C ASN A 55 1.08 -7.81 -14.32
N ARG A 56 0.27 -8.71 -13.73
CA ARG A 56 0.73 -9.98 -13.13
C ARG A 56 1.93 -9.77 -12.19
N PRO A 57 1.79 -8.89 -11.18
CA PRO A 57 2.93 -8.48 -10.38
C PRO A 57 3.48 -9.63 -9.54
N THR A 58 4.79 -9.60 -9.36
CA THR A 58 5.55 -10.47 -8.47
C THR A 58 5.40 -10.05 -7.01
N VAL A 59 5.77 -10.93 -6.08
CA VAL A 59 5.78 -10.62 -4.62
C VAL A 59 6.59 -9.36 -4.34
N HIS A 60 7.75 -9.22 -4.99
CA HIS A 60 8.63 -8.06 -4.82
C HIS A 60 7.97 -6.76 -5.29
N GLU A 61 7.33 -6.77 -6.46
CA GLU A 61 6.63 -5.59 -6.99
C GLU A 61 5.44 -5.16 -6.12
N VAL A 62 4.74 -6.11 -5.50
CA VAL A 62 3.67 -5.80 -4.54
C VAL A 62 4.23 -5.07 -3.32
N ARG A 63 5.32 -5.59 -2.72
CA ARG A 63 5.95 -4.97 -1.54
C ARG A 63 6.48 -3.58 -1.86
N GLN A 64 7.17 -3.44 -3.00
CA GLN A 64 7.68 -2.16 -3.46
C GLN A 64 6.57 -1.15 -3.72
N ALA A 65 5.42 -1.57 -4.26
CA ALA A 65 4.28 -0.68 -4.48
C ALA A 65 3.70 -0.17 -3.16
N VAL A 66 3.64 -1.01 -2.13
CA VAL A 66 3.20 -0.60 -0.79
C VAL A 66 4.16 0.41 -0.19
N GLU A 67 5.46 0.11 -0.20
CA GLU A 67 6.53 1.00 0.31
C GLU A 67 6.49 2.36 -0.41
N ALA A 68 6.34 2.36 -1.74
CA ALA A 68 6.27 3.59 -2.52
C ALA A 68 5.08 4.49 -2.15
N VAL A 69 3.92 3.90 -1.81
CA VAL A 69 2.76 4.69 -1.34
C VAL A 69 3.00 5.22 0.07
N TRP A 70 3.61 4.40 0.94
CA TRP A 70 3.95 4.79 2.32
C TRP A 70 4.91 5.99 2.34
N ASP A 71 5.94 5.95 1.50
CA ASP A 71 6.94 7.01 1.38
C ASP A 71 6.40 8.29 0.73
N ALA A 72 5.35 8.17 -0.09
CA ALA A 72 4.79 9.30 -0.83
C ALA A 72 3.78 10.12 -0.02
N CYS A 73 3.22 9.59 1.06
CA CYS A 73 2.14 10.22 1.82
C CYS A 73 2.59 10.64 3.22
N GLU A 74 2.35 11.90 3.57
CA GLU A 74 2.34 12.30 4.98
C GLU A 74 1.11 11.65 5.64
N ALA A 75 1.32 10.78 6.65
CA ALA A 75 0.29 9.96 7.28
C ALA A 75 -0.49 9.05 6.28
N PRO A 76 0.13 7.97 5.76
CA PRO A 76 -0.43 7.13 4.70
C PRO A 76 -1.75 6.47 5.11
N GLU A 77 -1.91 6.04 6.37
CA GLU A 77 -3.15 5.41 6.86
C GLU A 77 -4.37 6.32 6.69
N GLN A 78 -4.27 7.58 7.13
CA GLN A 78 -5.38 8.53 7.09
C GLN A 78 -5.71 8.95 5.66
N THR A 79 -4.67 9.17 4.85
CA THR A 79 -4.82 9.55 3.44
C THR A 79 -5.43 8.42 2.62
N CYS A 80 -4.98 7.18 2.82
CA CYS A 80 -5.51 6.02 2.11
C CYS A 80 -6.97 5.75 2.48
N VAL A 81 -7.32 5.84 3.77
CA VAL A 81 -8.72 5.67 4.23
C VAL A 81 -9.64 6.73 3.63
N ALA A 82 -9.21 8.00 3.58
CA ALA A 82 -10.02 9.07 2.98
C ALA A 82 -10.23 8.86 1.48
N GLN A 83 -9.18 8.45 0.75
CA GLN A 83 -9.28 8.14 -0.67
C GLN A 83 -10.19 6.94 -0.92
N LEU A 84 -10.05 5.89 -0.12
CA LEU A 84 -10.88 4.70 -0.19
C LEU A 84 -12.36 5.06 -0.01
N ALA A 85 -12.70 5.82 1.03
CA ALA A 85 -14.06 6.27 1.29
C ALA A 85 -14.64 7.09 0.10
N ALA A 86 -13.82 7.96 -0.50
CA ALA A 86 -14.23 8.73 -1.68
C ALA A 86 -14.52 7.83 -2.89
N ASP A 87 -13.68 6.82 -3.15
CA ASP A 87 -13.87 5.89 -4.26
C ASP A 87 -15.08 4.98 -4.06
N TYR A 88 -15.34 4.52 -2.84
CA TYR A 88 -16.56 3.78 -2.51
C TYR A 88 -17.83 4.62 -2.67
N GLY A 89 -17.78 5.92 -2.38
CA GLY A 89 -18.91 6.83 -2.62
C GLY A 89 -19.16 7.12 -4.09
N ARG A 90 -18.11 7.15 -4.92
CA ARG A 90 -18.19 7.50 -6.33
C ARG A 90 -18.51 6.29 -7.22
N HIS A 91 -17.78 5.19 -7.02
CA HIS A 91 -17.82 3.99 -7.85
C HIS A 91 -17.69 2.72 -6.99
N PRO A 92 -18.73 2.38 -6.21
CA PRO A 92 -18.67 1.30 -5.22
C PRO A 92 -18.31 -0.06 -5.85
N GLU A 93 -18.79 -0.38 -7.04
CA GLU A 93 -18.54 -1.66 -7.70
C GLU A 93 -17.06 -1.81 -8.09
N LEU A 94 -16.46 -0.72 -8.59
CA LEU A 94 -15.05 -0.69 -8.97
C LEU A 94 -14.16 -0.72 -7.72
N ALA A 95 -14.51 0.04 -6.68
CA ALA A 95 -13.80 0.04 -5.41
C ALA A 95 -13.85 -1.35 -4.74
N CYS A 96 -15.02 -2.01 -4.73
CA CYS A 96 -15.17 -3.37 -4.21
C CYS A 96 -14.30 -4.37 -4.98
N ALA A 97 -14.33 -4.34 -6.32
CA ALA A 97 -13.53 -5.24 -7.14
C ALA A 97 -12.02 -5.04 -6.91
N ARG A 98 -11.58 -3.77 -6.81
CA ARG A 98 -10.19 -3.40 -6.53
C ARG A 98 -9.75 -3.86 -5.14
N MET A 99 -10.55 -3.61 -4.11
CA MET A 99 -10.23 -4.00 -2.73
C MET A 99 -10.13 -5.52 -2.56
N ARG A 100 -11.03 -6.30 -3.18
CA ARG A 100 -10.94 -7.77 -3.17
C ARG A 100 -9.63 -8.26 -3.80
N TRP A 101 -9.20 -7.62 -4.89
CA TRP A 101 -7.91 -7.93 -5.50
C TRP A 101 -6.74 -7.56 -4.58
N CYS A 102 -6.74 -6.36 -4.00
CA CYS A 102 -5.69 -5.89 -3.08
C CYS A 102 -5.53 -6.84 -1.88
N GLN A 103 -6.65 -7.24 -1.26
CA GLN A 103 -6.67 -8.23 -0.20
C GLN A 103 -6.02 -9.54 -0.64
N GLY A 104 -6.49 -10.14 -1.73
CA GLY A 104 -5.98 -11.43 -2.22
C GLY A 104 -4.49 -11.41 -2.54
N ILE A 105 -4.00 -10.33 -3.13
CA ILE A 105 -2.58 -10.23 -3.50
C ILE A 105 -1.67 -9.91 -2.32
N VAL A 106 -2.13 -9.14 -1.34
CA VAL A 106 -1.42 -8.93 -0.07
C VAL A 106 -1.32 -10.25 0.71
N ALA A 107 -2.42 -10.99 0.81
CA ALA A 107 -2.42 -12.29 1.47
C ALA A 107 -1.38 -13.23 0.87
N TRP A 108 -1.32 -13.28 -0.47
CA TRP A 108 -0.31 -14.05 -1.18
C TRP A 108 1.13 -13.53 -1.00
N ALA A 109 1.36 -12.22 -1.13
CA ALA A 109 2.71 -11.63 -1.12
C ALA A 109 3.36 -11.60 0.28
N TYR A 110 2.55 -11.56 1.34
CA TYR A 110 3.01 -11.50 2.73
C TYR A 110 2.78 -12.81 3.49
N ASP A 111 2.23 -13.84 2.83
CA ASP A 111 1.85 -15.12 3.45
C ASP A 111 0.97 -14.92 4.70
N VAL A 112 0.04 -13.97 4.59
CA VAL A 112 -0.89 -13.62 5.67
C VAL A 112 -2.29 -14.12 5.31
N PRO A 113 -2.99 -14.82 6.22
CA PRO A 113 -4.38 -15.15 5.95
C PRO A 113 -5.20 -13.88 5.82
N LEU A 114 -6.11 -13.85 4.85
CA LEU A 114 -7.17 -12.84 4.82
C LEU A 114 -7.93 -12.97 6.14
N ALA A 115 -8.04 -11.88 6.89
CA ALA A 115 -8.96 -11.86 8.02
C ALA A 115 -10.34 -12.21 7.46
N SER A 116 -10.87 -13.39 7.83
CA SER A 116 -12.26 -13.70 7.56
C SER A 116 -13.10 -12.60 8.21
N ALA A 117 -14.10 -12.08 7.50
CA ALA A 117 -15.03 -11.11 8.08
C ALA A 117 -15.46 -11.59 9.47
N PRO A 118 -15.50 -10.72 10.50
CA PRO A 118 -16.00 -11.12 11.80
C PRO A 118 -17.40 -11.70 11.58
N ALA A 119 -17.63 -12.92 12.05
CA ALA A 119 -18.95 -13.52 12.03
C ALA A 119 -19.89 -12.55 12.77
N ALA A 120 -20.86 -12.00 12.03
CA ALA A 120 -21.88 -11.11 12.56
C ALA A 120 -22.84 -11.87 13.49
#